data_AF-A0A1W6JZY5-F1
#
_entry.id   AF-A0A1W6JZY5-F1
#
_cell.length_a   1.000
_cell.length_b   1.000
_cell.length_c   1.000
_cell.angle_alpha   90.00
_cell.angle_beta   90.00
_cell.angle_gamma   90.00
#
_symmetry.space_group_name_H-M   'P 1'
#
loop_
_entity.id
_entity.type
_entity.pdbx_description
1 polymer ?
#
loop_
_entity_poly.entity_id
_entity_poly.type
_entity_poly.pdbx_seq_one_letter_code
_entity_poly.pdbx_strand_id
1 'polypeptide(L)'
;MLIRVEEKEFDKIFTRLKEMIYEYNSKISGTDVYLKPFHIVYKNGKKYIYIGKYWYKLEKINGKVKWIYLGKQKPINNLPDPPKFPEITIIKDEKSYIVDDEILYNF
;
A
#
# COMPACT_ATOMS: atom_id res chain seq x y z
N MET A 1 -2.45 -16.71 -9.34
CA MET A 1 -2.13 -16.71 -10.81
C MET A 1 -2.24 -15.29 -11.32
N LEU A 2 -1.37 -14.84 -12.23
CA LEU A 2 -1.51 -13.48 -12.76
C LEU A 2 -2.63 -13.40 -13.80
N ILE A 3 -3.55 -12.46 -13.60
CA ILE A 3 -4.70 -12.19 -14.46
C ILE A 3 -4.72 -10.73 -14.89
N ARG A 4 -5.37 -10.45 -16.02
CA ARG A 4 -5.61 -9.08 -16.50
C ARG A 4 -6.99 -8.62 -16.03
N VAL A 5 -7.04 -7.42 -15.48
CA VAL A 5 -8.25 -6.78 -14.93
C VAL A 5 -8.41 -5.39 -15.54
N GLU A 6 -9.63 -5.03 -15.89
CA GLU A 6 -9.98 -3.72 -16.43
C GLU A 6 -9.72 -2.61 -15.40
N GLU A 7 -9.34 -1.41 -15.85
CA GLU A 7 -8.99 -0.29 -14.94
C GLU A 7 -10.12 0.04 -13.96
N LYS A 8 -11.37 0.07 -14.42
CA LYS A 8 -12.54 0.37 -13.58
C LYS A 8 -12.78 -0.67 -12.48
N GLU A 9 -12.50 -1.94 -12.77
CA GLU A 9 -12.65 -3.02 -11.79
C GLU A 9 -11.51 -2.95 -10.77
N PHE A 10 -10.28 -2.80 -11.26
CA PHE A 10 -9.11 -2.64 -10.40
C PHE A 10 -9.20 -1.42 -9.49
N ASP A 11 -9.75 -0.29 -9.97
CA ASP A 11 -9.89 0.93 -9.16
C ASP A 11 -10.78 0.73 -7.92
N LYS A 12 -11.80 -0.13 -8.00
CA LYS A 12 -12.63 -0.50 -6.85
C LYS A 12 -11.81 -1.27 -5.82
N ILE A 13 -11.07 -2.29 -6.27
CA ILE A 13 -10.20 -3.10 -5.43
C ILE A 13 -9.11 -2.23 -4.78
N PHE A 14 -8.45 -1.40 -5.59
CA PHE A 14 -7.40 -0.49 -5.13
C PHE A 14 -7.92 0.53 -4.11
N THR A 15 -9.15 1.01 -4.27
CA THR A 15 -9.79 1.88 -3.29
C THR A 15 -10.01 1.17 -1.97
N ARG A 16 -10.57 -0.04 -2.00
CA ARG A 16 -10.79 -0.86 -0.80
C ARG A 16 -9.49 -1.17 -0.06
N LEU A 17 -8.43 -1.50 -0.80
CA LEU A 17 -7.11 -1.74 -0.25
C LEU A 17 -6.54 -0.52 0.47
N LYS A 18 -6.67 0.68 -0.12
CA LYS A 18 -6.24 1.93 0.54
C LYS A 18 -7.06 2.22 1.80
N GLU A 19 -8.37 2.01 1.77
CA GLU A 19 -9.25 2.21 2.93
C GLU A 19 -8.81 1.37 4.12
N MET A 20 -8.49 0.09 3.92
CA MET A 20 -7.98 -0.77 5.00
C MET A 20 -6.70 -0.21 5.65
N ILE A 21 -5.80 0.37 4.85
CA ILE A 21 -4.60 1.03 5.37
C ILE A 21 -4.96 2.29 6.14
N TYR A 22 -5.91 3.10 5.65
CA TYR A 22 -6.34 4.32 6.32
C TYR A 22 -7.07 4.04 7.63
N GLU A 23 -7.94 3.03 7.66
CA GLU A 23 -8.60 2.55 8.88
C GLU A 23 -7.59 2.02 9.90
N TYR A 24 -6.51 1.37 9.44
CA TYR A 24 -5.43 0.97 10.33
C TYR A 24 -4.64 2.18 10.84
N ASN A 25 -4.23 3.09 9.95
CA ASN A 25 -3.45 4.28 10.28
C ASN A 25 -4.20 5.23 11.23
N SER A 26 -5.54 5.27 11.19
CA SER A 26 -6.32 6.05 12.16
C SER A 26 -6.21 5.50 13.58
N LYS A 27 -6.16 4.16 13.74
CA LYS A 27 -5.99 3.48 15.04
C LYS A 27 -4.62 3.74 15.67
N ILE A 28 -3.61 4.01 14.86
CA ILE A 28 -2.23 4.31 15.32
C ILE A 28 -1.89 5.80 15.19
N SER A 29 -2.90 6.66 15.02
CA SER A 29 -2.71 8.10 14.94
C SER A 29 -2.05 8.64 16.23
N GLY A 30 -1.17 9.64 16.08
CA GLY A 30 -0.41 10.20 17.19
C GLY A 30 0.91 9.47 17.51
N THR A 31 1.23 8.39 16.79
CA THR A 31 2.51 7.65 16.97
C THR A 31 3.63 8.16 16.06
N ASP A 32 3.34 9.13 15.19
CA ASP A 32 4.20 9.63 14.11
C ASP A 32 4.66 8.54 13.12
N VAL A 33 4.14 7.31 13.22
CA VAL A 33 4.53 6.18 12.39
C VAL A 33 3.31 5.64 11.68
N TYR A 34 3.45 5.44 10.37
CA TYR A 34 2.33 5.09 9.51
C TYR A 34 2.74 4.08 8.45
N LEU A 35 1.79 3.22 8.10
CA LEU A 35 1.93 2.32 6.97
C LEU A 35 1.63 3.09 5.69
N LYS A 36 2.56 3.08 4.72
CA LYS A 36 2.36 3.78 3.46
C LYS A 36 1.24 3.08 2.66
N PRO A 37 0.18 3.80 2.25
CA PRO A 37 -0.95 3.18 1.54
C PRO A 37 -0.52 2.46 0.28
N PHE A 38 0.31 3.11 -0.54
CA PHE A 38 0.90 2.49 -1.71
C PHE A 38 2.26 3.09 -2.10
N HIS A 39 3.09 2.31 -2.76
CA HIS A 39 4.36 2.74 -3.35
C HIS A 39 4.42 2.30 -4.81
N ILE A 40 4.72 3.25 -5.69
CA ILE A 40 4.87 3.02 -7.12
C ILE A 40 6.35 2.92 -7.46
N VAL A 41 6.73 1.90 -8.22
CA VAL A 41 8.07 1.72 -8.79
C VAL A 41 7.97 1.59 -10.30
N TYR A 42 8.83 2.30 -11.03
CA TYR A 42 8.95 2.19 -12.48
C TYR A 42 10.17 1.31 -12.80
N LYS A 43 9.96 0.23 -13.56
CA LYS A 43 11.04 -0.68 -13.98
C LYS A 43 10.73 -1.27 -15.35
N ASN A 44 11.68 -1.14 -16.29
CA ASN A 44 11.57 -1.67 -17.65
C ASN A 44 10.27 -1.25 -18.37
N GLY A 45 9.90 0.03 -18.28
CA GLY A 45 8.66 0.56 -18.87
C GLY A 45 7.37 0.15 -18.14
N LYS A 46 7.45 -0.69 -17.11
CA LYS A 46 6.29 -1.14 -16.32
C LYS A 46 6.19 -0.39 -14.99
N LYS A 47 4.96 -0.19 -14.54
CA LYS A 47 4.65 0.47 -13.27
C LYS A 47 4.14 -0.58 -12.27
N TYR A 48 4.91 -0.79 -11.21
CA TYR A 48 4.61 -1.73 -10.12
C TYR A 48 4.00 -0.98 -8.95
N ILE A 49 2.96 -1.54 -8.32
CA ILE A 49 2.27 -0.95 -7.18
C ILE A 49 2.36 -1.90 -5.99
N TYR A 50 2.91 -1.42 -4.88
CA TYR A 50 2.97 -2.14 -3.60
C TYR A 50 2.03 -1.49 -2.60
N ILE A 51 1.08 -2.23 -2.05
CA ILE A 51 0.15 -1.74 -1.03
C ILE A 51 0.69 -2.05 0.36
N GLY A 52 0.60 -1.10 1.29
CA GLY A 52 0.78 -1.38 2.72
C GLY A 52 2.09 -2.05 3.12
N LYS A 53 3.14 -1.96 2.29
CA LYS A 53 4.36 -2.77 2.44
C LYS A 53 5.44 -2.12 3.29
N TYR A 54 5.37 -0.80 3.45
CA TYR A 54 6.48 -0.01 3.94
C TYR A 54 6.02 0.95 5.04
N TRP A 55 6.79 0.96 6.12
CA TRP A 55 6.60 1.84 7.26
C TRP A 55 7.36 3.14 7.07
N TYR A 56 6.74 4.23 7.51
CA TYR A 56 7.33 5.55 7.48
C TYR A 56 7.07 6.30 8.78
N LYS A 57 8.06 7.10 9.20
CA LYS A 57 7.89 8.13 10.21
C LYS A 57 7.52 9.45 9.54
N LEU A 58 6.54 10.15 10.09
CA LEU A 58 6.22 11.53 9.77
C LEU A 58 6.98 12.45 10.72
N GLU A 59 7.77 13.36 10.17
CA GLU A 59 8.41 14.43 10.93
C GLU A 59 8.01 15.79 10.36
N LYS A 60 7.71 16.74 11.24
CA LYS A 60 7.48 18.14 10.85
C LYS A 60 8.77 18.92 11.06
N ILE A 61 9.40 19.37 9.98
CA ILE A 61 10.62 20.17 10.01
C ILE A 61 10.33 21.49 9.31
N ASN A 62 10.42 22.60 10.04
CA ASN A 62 10.16 23.96 9.52
C ASN A 62 8.80 24.07 8.79
N GLY A 63 7.74 23.49 9.38
CA GLY A 63 6.39 23.47 8.79
C GLY A 63 6.19 22.50 7.61
N LYS A 64 7.25 21.81 7.15
CA LYS A 64 7.16 20.81 6.09
C LYS A 64 7.07 19.40 6.67
N VAL A 65 6.20 18.57 6.09
CA VAL A 65 6.10 17.16 6.44
C VAL A 65 7.15 16.37 5.67
N LYS A 66 8.02 15.66 6.40
CA LYS A 66 9.01 14.73 5.85
C LYS A 66 8.59 13.31 6.18
N TRP A 67 8.59 12.45 5.16
CA TRP A 67 8.36 11.02 5.29
C TRP A 67 9.72 10.31 5.35
N ILE A 68 10.02 9.64 6.45
CA ILE A 68 11.28 8.91 6.65
C ILE A 68 10.98 7.42 6.57
N TYR A 69 11.64 6.72 5.65
CA TYR A 69 11.45 5.27 5.48
C TYR A 69 12.02 4.50 6.66
N LEU A 70 11.24 3.56 7.22
CA LEU A 70 11.60 2.74 8.38
C LEU A 70 11.82 1.26 8.05
N GLY A 71 11.46 0.81 6.84
CA GLY A 71 11.55 -0.60 6.46
C GLY A 71 10.20 -1.27 6.20
N LYS A 72 10.23 -2.59 6.10
CA LYS A 72 9.03 -3.44 5.91
C LYS A 72 8.46 -4.00 7.21
N GLN A 73 9.30 -4.12 8.25
CA GLN A 73 8.90 -4.70 9.53
C GLN A 73 8.17 -3.66 10.40
N LYS A 74 7.21 -4.13 11.21
CA LYS A 74 6.49 -3.29 12.18
C LYS A 74 7.53 -2.67 13.14
N PRO A 75 7.68 -1.33 13.15
CA PRO A 75 8.80 -0.68 13.84
C PRO A 75 8.60 -0.56 15.35
N ILE A 76 7.37 -0.71 15.84
CA ILE A 76 7.02 -0.59 17.26
C ILE A 76 6.15 -1.79 17.65
N ASN A 77 6.60 -2.58 18.61
CA ASN A 77 5.99 -3.86 18.97
C ASN A 77 4.58 -3.73 19.56
N ASN A 78 4.29 -2.64 20.28
CA ASN A 78 3.00 -2.41 20.94
C ASN A 78 1.89 -1.89 19.99
N LEU A 79 2.22 -1.58 18.73
CA LEU A 79 1.20 -1.21 17.75
C LEU A 79 0.34 -2.43 17.41
N PRO A 80 -0.96 -2.24 17.15
CA PRO A 80 -1.81 -3.30 16.62
C PRO A 80 -1.20 -3.87 15.34
N ASP A 81 -1.48 -5.13 15.03
CA ASP A 81 -0.96 -5.72 13.80
C ASP A 81 -1.58 -5.05 12.57
N PRO A 82 -0.76 -4.77 11.54
CA PRO A 82 -1.25 -4.19 10.30
C PRO A 82 -2.18 -5.18 9.58
N PRO A 83 -3.07 -4.70 8.70
CA PRO A 83 -3.84 -5.57 7.84
C PRO A 83 -2.89 -6.46 7.05
N LYS A 84 -3.19 -7.77 7.04
CA LYS A 84 -2.43 -8.75 6.27
C LYS A 84 -2.84 -8.61 4.81
N PHE A 85 -1.91 -8.19 3.97
CA PHE A 85 -2.07 -8.27 2.52
C PHE A 85 -1.23 -9.45 2.02
N PRO A 86 -1.73 -10.24 1.06
CA PRO A 86 -0.87 -11.16 0.35
C PRO A 86 0.29 -10.38 -0.31
N GLU A 87 1.41 -11.03 -0.59
CA GLU A 87 2.48 -10.44 -1.39
C GLU A 87 2.04 -10.32 -2.87
N ILE A 88 1.08 -9.44 -3.11
CA ILE A 88 0.45 -9.24 -4.40
C ILE A 88 1.36 -8.44 -5.33
N THR A 89 1.48 -8.90 -6.56
CA THR A 89 2.10 -8.15 -7.65
C THR A 89 1.01 -7.42 -8.41
N ILE A 90 1.07 -6.08 -8.44
CA ILE A 90 0.18 -5.24 -9.23
C ILE A 90 1.04 -4.49 -10.25
N ILE A 91 0.75 -4.72 -11.54
CA ILE A 91 1.44 -4.08 -12.65
C ILE A 91 0.41 -3.30 -13.45
N LYS A 92 0.60 -1.99 -13.61
CA LYS A 92 -0.21 -1.20 -14.55
C LYS A 92 0.28 -1.44 -15.97
N ASP A 93 -0.64 -1.83 -16.85
CA ASP A 93 -0.52 -1.87 -18.30
C ASP A 93 -1.39 -0.75 -18.89
N GLU A 94 -1.16 -0.30 -20.13
CA GLU A 94 -1.66 0.98 -20.67
C GLU A 94 -3.11 1.36 -20.27
N LYS A 95 -4.05 0.40 -20.35
CA LYS A 95 -5.47 0.56 -19.99
C LYS A 95 -6.00 -0.52 -19.03
N SER A 96 -5.11 -1.29 -18.42
CA SER A 96 -5.50 -2.43 -17.58
C SER A 96 -4.47 -2.71 -16.50
N TYR A 97 -4.76 -3.65 -15.61
CA TYR A 97 -3.82 -4.08 -14.58
C TYR A 97 -3.59 -5.58 -14.69
N ILE A 98 -2.34 -6.00 -14.50
CA ILE A 98 -1.99 -7.40 -14.29
C ILE A 98 -1.81 -7.57 -12.77
N VAL A 99 -2.62 -8.44 -12.18
CA VAL A 99 -2.69 -8.65 -10.73
C VAL A 99 -2.67 -10.12 -10.39
N ASP A 100 -2.29 -10.46 -9.16
CA ASP A 100 -2.54 -11.81 -8.64
C ASP A 100 -4.04 -12.04 -8.43
N ASP A 101 -4.57 -13.15 -8.91
CA ASP A 101 -6.00 -13.50 -8.82
C ASP A 101 -6.53 -13.57 -7.38
N GLU A 102 -5.66 -13.88 -6.41
CA GLU A 102 -5.96 -13.80 -4.98
C GLU A 102 -6.55 -12.43 -4.59
N ILE A 103 -6.19 -11.36 -5.29
CA ILE A 103 -6.71 -10.01 -5.02
C ILE A 103 -8.22 -9.89 -5.30
N LEU A 104 -8.79 -10.76 -6.14
CA LEU A 104 -10.21 -10.73 -6.50
C LEU A 104 -11.12 -11.42 -5.48
N TYR A 105 -10.56 -12.33 -4.67
CA TYR A 105 -11.34 -13.20 -3.78
C TYR A 105 -11.22 -12.82 -2.30
N ASN A 106 -10.28 -11.94 -1.94
CA ASN A 106 -9.95 -11.62 -0.56
C ASN A 106 -10.55 -10.28 -0.06
N PHE A 107 -11.37 -9.59 -0.87
CA PHE A 107 -11.95 -8.26 -0.58
C PHE A 107 -13.34 -8.11 -1.20
#